data_AF-A0A526UYC9-F1
#
_entry.id   AF-A0A526UYC9-F1
#
_cell.length_a   1.000
_cell.length_b   1.000
_cell.length_c   1.000
_cell.angle_alpha   90.00
_cell.angle_beta   90.00
_cell.angle_gamma   90.00
#
_symmetry.space_group_name_H-M   'P 1'
#
loop_
_entity.id
_entity.type
_entity.pdbx_description
1 polymer ?
#
loop_
_entity_poly.entity_id
_entity_poly.type
_entity_poly.pdbx_seq_one_letter_code
_entity_poly.pdbx_strand_id
1 'polypeptide(L)'
;LAITWNRLWILVFALAVFGILLYVMKRTPWGLQMRAVTANRRMAASMGIRTPWVDALTFALGSGIAGIAGVALSQIDNVSPNLGRGYIIDSFMVVVFGGVGNLWGTLVGAFSLGIVNKFLEPYAGAVLGKIVVLVLIILFIQKRPRGLFALKGRAVEA
;
A
#
# COMPACT_ATOMS: atom_id res chain seq x y z
N LEU A 1 22.13 13.18 15.94
CA LEU A 1 21.63 12.37 14.81
C LEU A 1 21.80 10.89 15.18
N ALA A 2 20.96 10.36 16.07
CA ALA A 2 21.00 8.93 16.40
C ALA A 2 20.15 8.20 15.38
N ILE A 3 20.77 7.54 14.41
CA ILE A 3 20.10 6.49 13.65
C ILE A 3 19.82 5.38 14.67
N THR A 4 18.64 5.41 15.29
CA THR A 4 18.23 4.37 16.22
C THR A 4 18.14 3.06 15.44
N TRP A 5 18.89 2.05 15.88
CA TRP A 5 18.96 0.71 15.28
C TRP A 5 17.56 0.17 14.92
N ASN A 6 16.55 0.49 15.73
CA ASN A 6 15.14 0.16 15.52
C ASN A 6 14.57 0.65 14.16
N ARG A 7 14.93 1.86 13.69
CA ARG A 7 14.44 2.39 12.40
C ARG A 7 15.03 1.64 11.22
N LEU A 8 16.29 1.24 11.32
CA LEU A 8 16.98 0.42 10.31
C LEU A 8 16.35 -0.97 10.22
N TRP A 9 16.08 -1.60 11.37
CA TRP A 9 15.39 -2.89 11.43
C TRP A 9 13.98 -2.84 10.81
N ILE A 10 13.23 -1.77 11.05
CA ILE A 10 11.88 -1.62 10.47
C ILE A 10 11.95 -1.44 8.95
N LEU A 11 12.96 -0.74 8.44
CA LEU A 11 13.16 -0.60 7.00
C LEU A 11 13.52 -1.94 6.35
N VAL A 12 14.45 -2.70 6.94
CA VAL A 12 14.81 -4.05 6.49
C VAL A 12 13.60 -4.97 6.54
N PHE A 13 12.84 -4.92 7.63
CA PHE A 13 11.63 -5.70 7.81
C PHE A 13 10.56 -5.38 6.76
N ALA A 14 10.30 -4.09 6.51
CA ALA A 14 9.34 -3.66 5.48
C ALA A 14 9.77 -4.10 4.08
N LEU A 15 11.06 -3.99 3.74
CA LEU A 15 11.59 -4.47 2.47
C LEU A 15 11.51 -6.00 2.35
N ALA A 16 11.76 -6.74 3.44
CA ALA A 16 11.64 -8.19 3.47
C ALA A 16 10.19 -8.62 3.23
N VAL A 17 9.22 -8.03 3.95
CA VAL A 17 7.79 -8.31 3.77
C VAL A 17 7.34 -7.96 2.35
N PHE A 18 7.79 -6.83 1.81
CA PHE A 18 7.52 -6.43 0.43
C PHE A 18 8.10 -7.44 -0.59
N GLY A 19 9.33 -7.89 -0.38
CA GLY A 19 9.98 -8.91 -1.21
C GLY A 19 9.25 -10.25 -1.17
N ILE A 20 8.81 -10.69 0.02
CA ILE A 20 8.00 -11.89 0.20
C ILE A 20 6.67 -11.75 -0.55
N LEU A 21 5.97 -10.63 -0.39
CA LEU A 21 4.72 -10.35 -1.11
C LEU A 21 4.91 -10.39 -2.63
N LEU A 22 5.97 -9.76 -3.15
CA LEU A 22 6.29 -9.79 -4.57
C LEU A 22 6.54 -11.21 -5.07
N TYR A 23 7.31 -11.99 -4.30
CA TYR A 23 7.61 -13.38 -4.62
C TYR A 23 6.32 -14.22 -4.64
N VAL A 24 5.50 -14.10 -3.60
CA VAL A 24 4.21 -14.81 -3.49
C VAL A 24 3.31 -14.42 -4.66
N MET A 25 3.13 -13.14 -4.96
CA MET A 25 2.26 -12.70 -6.06
C MET A 25 2.76 -13.08 -7.45
N LYS A 26 4.07 -13.15 -7.69
CA LYS A 26 4.64 -13.43 -9.02
C LYS A 26 4.96 -14.89 -9.30
N ARG A 27 5.37 -15.65 -8.29
CA ARG A 27 5.90 -17.01 -8.47
C ARG A 27 4.96 -18.11 -7.99
N THR A 28 3.95 -17.81 -7.18
CA THR A 28 3.05 -18.85 -6.65
C THR A 28 1.78 -19.04 -7.48
N PRO A 29 1.21 -20.27 -7.52
CA PRO A 29 -0.05 -20.52 -8.20
C PRO A 29 -1.22 -19.71 -7.60
N TRP A 30 -1.17 -19.39 -6.31
CA TRP A 30 -2.12 -18.50 -5.65
C TRP A 30 -2.10 -17.09 -6.25
N GLY A 31 -0.91 -16.53 -6.50
CA GLY A 31 -0.76 -15.23 -7.15
C GLY A 31 -1.34 -15.20 -8.57
N LEU A 32 -1.24 -16.31 -9.31
CA LEU A 32 -1.86 -16.45 -10.62
C LEU A 32 -3.40 -16.44 -10.53
N GLN A 33 -3.96 -17.18 -9.56
CA GLN A 33 -5.41 -17.20 -9.33
C GLN A 33 -5.94 -15.83 -8.92
N MET A 34 -5.24 -15.11 -8.03
CA MET A 34 -5.60 -13.73 -7.65
C MET A 34 -5.65 -12.79 -8.86
N ARG A 35 -4.67 -12.89 -9.77
CA ARG A 35 -4.63 -12.10 -11.01
C ARG A 35 -5.75 -12.49 -11.99
N ALA A 36 -6.10 -13.77 -12.06
CA ALA A 36 -7.21 -14.24 -12.88
C ALA A 36 -8.57 -13.74 -12.37
N VAL A 37 -8.78 -13.77 -11.04
CA VAL A 37 -10.01 -13.29 -10.40
C VAL A 37 -10.18 -11.78 -10.56
N THR A 38 -9.09 -11.01 -10.41
CA THR A 38 -9.10 -9.55 -10.62
C THR A 38 -9.27 -9.13 -12.07
N ALA A 39 -8.91 -9.97 -13.05
CA ALA A 39 -9.15 -9.72 -14.46
C ALA A 39 -10.61 -9.98 -14.87
N ASN A 40 -11.15 -11.16 -14.55
CA ASN A 40 -12.56 -11.48 -14.80
C ASN A 40 -13.05 -12.57 -13.84
N ARG A 41 -13.77 -12.15 -12.79
CA ARG A 41 -14.29 -13.04 -11.75
C ARG A 41 -15.23 -14.13 -12.28
N ARG A 42 -16.07 -13.81 -13.28
CA ARG A 42 -17.01 -14.78 -13.86
C ARG A 42 -16.27 -15.87 -14.63
N MET A 43 -15.30 -15.49 -15.46
CA MET A 43 -14.49 -16.45 -16.21
C MET A 43 -13.63 -17.30 -15.28
N ALA A 44 -13.03 -16.72 -14.23
CA ALA A 44 -12.26 -17.48 -13.25
C ALA A 44 -13.11 -18.56 -12.54
N ALA A 45 -14.36 -18.24 -12.18
CA ALA A 45 -15.27 -19.21 -11.57
C ALA A 45 -15.62 -20.36 -12.53
N SER A 46 -15.82 -20.08 -13.83
CA SER A 46 -16.06 -21.10 -14.86
C SER A 46 -14.86 -22.02 -15.09
N MET A 47 -13.64 -21.56 -14.80
CA MET A 47 -12.40 -22.35 -14.89
C MET A 47 -12.11 -23.19 -13.64
N GLY A 48 -13.08 -23.33 -12.72
CA GLY A 48 -12.95 -24.13 -11.49
C GLY A 48 -12.22 -23.44 -10.34
N ILE A 49 -11.90 -22.13 -10.46
CA ILE A 49 -11.29 -21.37 -9.37
C ILE A 49 -12.37 -20.98 -8.37
N ARG A 50 -12.20 -21.39 -7.10
CA ARG A 50 -13.07 -20.97 -6.00
C ARG A 50 -12.82 -19.50 -5.65
N THR A 51 -13.46 -18.59 -6.37
CA THR A 51 -13.30 -17.14 -6.18
C THR A 51 -13.49 -16.66 -4.73
N PRO A 52 -14.45 -17.19 -3.93
CA PRO A 52 -14.60 -16.74 -2.53
C PRO A 52 -13.41 -17.13 -1.64
N TRP A 53 -12.76 -18.27 -1.93
CA TRP A 53 -11.57 -18.72 -1.20
C TRP A 53 -10.34 -17.88 -1.56
N VAL A 54 -10.19 -17.54 -2.84
CA VAL A 54 -9.14 -16.64 -3.29
C VAL A 54 -9.32 -15.29 -2.60
N ASP A 55 -10.53 -14.71 -2.61
CA ASP A 55 -10.83 -13.44 -1.96
C ASP A 55 -10.54 -13.49 -0.44
N ALA A 56 -10.98 -14.54 0.25
CA ALA A 56 -10.72 -14.72 1.68
C ALA A 56 -9.21 -14.83 2.00
N LEU A 57 -8.45 -15.57 1.20
CA LEU A 57 -7.00 -15.68 1.36
C LEU A 57 -6.28 -14.36 1.07
N THR A 58 -6.70 -13.62 0.04
CA THR A 58 -6.14 -12.29 -0.24
C THR A 58 -6.37 -11.32 0.92
N PHE A 59 -7.57 -11.38 1.52
CA PHE A 59 -7.94 -10.55 2.66
C PHE A 59 -7.19 -10.95 3.93
N ALA A 60 -7.05 -12.26 4.18
CA ALA A 60 -6.28 -12.78 5.31
C ALA A 60 -4.80 -12.39 5.20
N LEU A 61 -4.21 -12.47 4.00
CA LEU A 61 -2.83 -12.01 3.76
C LEU A 61 -2.69 -10.50 3.98
N GLY A 62 -3.60 -9.70 3.43
CA GLY A 62 -3.57 -8.24 3.59
C GLY A 62 -3.72 -7.79 5.05
N SER A 63 -4.69 -8.35 5.76
CA SER A 63 -4.93 -8.05 7.18
C SER A 63 -3.82 -8.56 8.09
N GLY A 64 -3.25 -9.75 7.80
CA GLY A 64 -2.08 -10.26 8.51
C GLY A 64 -0.87 -9.34 8.39
N ILE A 65 -0.58 -8.86 7.18
CA ILE A 65 0.53 -7.94 6.93
C ILE A 65 0.29 -6.58 7.59
N ALA A 66 -0.95 -6.08 7.58
CA ALA A 66 -1.32 -4.86 8.29
C ALA A 66 -1.13 -5.00 9.81
N GLY A 67 -1.49 -6.16 10.39
CA GLY A 67 -1.26 -6.44 11.81
C GLY A 67 0.23 -6.47 12.17
N ILE A 68 1.03 -7.16 11.37
CA ILE A 68 2.48 -7.23 11.51
C ILE A 68 3.11 -5.82 11.40
N ALA A 69 2.65 -4.99 10.46
CA ALA A 69 3.09 -3.61 10.33
C ALA A 69 2.72 -2.76 11.57
N GLY A 70 1.55 -2.97 12.16
CA GLY A 70 1.13 -2.32 13.40
C GLY A 70 2.05 -2.62 14.58
N VAL A 71 2.48 -3.89 14.73
CA VAL A 71 3.45 -4.28 15.76
C VAL A 71 4.79 -3.57 15.55
N ALA A 72 5.27 -3.49 14.30
CA ALA A 72 6.49 -2.76 13.99
C ALA A 72 6.40 -1.25 14.31
N LEU A 73 5.24 -0.63 14.06
CA LEU A 73 5.01 0.79 14.37
C LEU A 73 4.93 1.07 15.88
N SER A 74 4.37 0.14 16.66
CA SER A 74 4.26 0.26 18.13
C SER A 74 5.60 0.36 18.86
N GLN A 75 6.70 -0.04 18.19
CA GLN A 75 8.06 0.03 18.72
C GLN A 75 8.69 1.43 18.54
N ILE A 76 8.13 2.30 17.70
CA ILE A 76 8.64 3.66 17.45
C ILE A 76 7.76 4.72 18.12
N ASP A 77 6.44 4.59 18.01
CA ASP A 77 5.48 5.56 18.54
C ASP A 77 4.70 5.02 19.74
N ASN A 78 4.29 5.91 20.64
CA ASN A 78 3.44 5.56 21.77
C ASN A 78 2.10 4.97 21.30
N VAL A 79 1.82 3.74 21.72
CA VAL A 79 0.58 3.02 21.37
C VAL A 79 -0.62 3.76 21.95
N SER A 80 -1.33 4.46 21.08
CA SER A 80 -2.55 5.19 21.43
C SER A 80 -3.73 4.60 20.67
N PRO A 81 -4.95 4.54 21.26
CA PRO A 81 -6.15 4.08 20.56
C PRO A 81 -6.45 4.84 19.25
N ASN A 82 -5.90 6.05 19.11
CA ASN A 82 -6.06 6.92 17.95
C ASN A 82 -5.00 6.72 16.87
N LEU A 83 -3.99 5.88 17.12
CA LEU A 83 -2.88 5.65 16.19
C LEU A 83 -3.39 5.14 14.85
N GLY A 84 -4.33 4.18 14.86
CA GLY A 84 -4.95 3.68 13.63
C GLY A 84 -5.58 4.78 12.77
N ARG A 85 -6.31 5.73 13.38
CA ARG A 85 -6.94 6.84 12.63
C ARG A 85 -5.92 7.73 11.94
N GLY A 86 -4.80 8.02 12.58
CA GLY A 86 -3.73 8.84 12.00
C GLY A 86 -3.05 8.18 10.80
N TYR A 87 -2.82 6.87 10.88
CA TYR A 87 -2.11 6.10 9.85
C TYR A 87 -3.00 5.61 8.70
N ILE A 88 -4.32 5.48 8.90
CA ILE A 88 -5.26 5.10 7.84
C ILE A 88 -5.23 6.11 6.68
N ILE A 89 -5.21 7.41 6.99
CA ILE A 89 -5.20 8.47 5.97
C ILE A 89 -3.91 8.39 5.16
N ASP A 90 -2.75 8.32 5.83
CA ASP A 90 -1.45 8.25 5.14
C ASP A 90 -1.33 6.95 4.31
N SER A 91 -1.87 5.83 4.81
CA SER A 91 -1.88 4.54 4.10
C SER A 91 -2.76 4.59 2.84
N PHE A 92 -3.96 5.15 2.94
CA PHE A 92 -4.86 5.32 1.80
C PHE A 92 -4.24 6.23 0.74
N MET A 93 -3.66 7.34 1.19
CA MET A 93 -3.00 8.33 0.37
C MET A 93 -1.86 7.72 -0.47
N VAL A 94 -1.03 6.87 0.14
CA VAL A 94 0.03 6.13 -0.54
C VAL A 94 -0.51 5.16 -1.59
N VAL A 95 -1.56 4.40 -1.28
CA VAL A 95 -2.15 3.43 -2.22
C VAL A 95 -2.76 4.13 -3.43
N VAL A 96 -3.46 5.25 -3.22
CA VAL A 96 -4.08 6.01 -4.31
C VAL A 96 -3.02 6.70 -5.17
N PHE A 97 -2.00 7.31 -4.56
CA PHE A 97 -0.90 7.94 -5.29
C PHE A 97 -0.07 6.92 -6.09
N GLY A 98 0.22 5.77 -5.49
CA GLY A 98 0.95 4.67 -6.13
C GLY A 98 0.18 3.99 -7.27
N GLY A 99 -1.14 3.91 -7.17
CA GLY A 99 -2.02 3.26 -8.13
C GLY A 99 -2.58 1.93 -7.61
N VAL A 100 -3.90 1.76 -7.70
CA VAL A 100 -4.61 0.58 -7.17
C VAL A 100 -4.17 -0.68 -7.92
N GLY A 101 -3.66 -1.66 -7.17
CA GLY A 101 -3.31 -2.99 -7.67
C GLY A 101 -1.92 -3.15 -8.31
N ASN A 102 -1.07 -2.11 -8.28
CA ASN A 102 0.35 -2.24 -8.62
C ASN A 102 1.24 -2.10 -7.37
N LEU A 103 1.81 -3.22 -6.93
CA LEU A 103 2.66 -3.27 -5.74
C LEU A 103 3.93 -2.41 -5.87
N TRP A 104 4.48 -2.25 -7.09
CA TRP A 104 5.60 -1.34 -7.33
C TRP A 104 5.20 0.12 -7.20
N GLY A 105 3.99 0.46 -7.64
CA GLY A 105 3.45 1.79 -7.50
C GLY A 105 3.26 2.18 -6.04
N THR A 106 2.74 1.28 -5.21
CA THR A 106 2.59 1.51 -3.77
C THR A 106 3.93 1.71 -3.06
N LEU A 107 5.00 1.01 -3.47
CA LEU A 107 6.34 1.19 -2.89
C LEU A 107 6.89 2.58 -3.21
N VAL A 108 6.89 2.96 -4.50
CA VAL A 108 7.37 4.27 -4.93
C VAL A 108 6.53 5.39 -4.31
N GLY A 109 5.21 5.19 -4.21
CA GLY A 109 4.30 6.11 -3.53
C GLY A 109 4.62 6.26 -2.04
N ALA A 110 4.89 5.16 -1.33
CA ALA A 110 5.26 5.18 0.07
C ALA A 110 6.57 5.94 0.32
N PHE A 111 7.59 5.68 -0.50
CA PHE A 111 8.88 6.36 -0.38
C PHE A 111 8.79 7.84 -0.72
N SER A 112 8.17 8.19 -1.85
CA SER A 112 8.04 9.60 -2.27
C SER A 112 7.23 10.42 -1.27
N LEU A 113 6.06 9.94 -0.87
CA LEU A 113 5.23 10.64 0.12
C LEU A 113 5.87 10.65 1.50
N GLY A 114 6.55 9.57 1.90
CA GLY A 114 7.27 9.52 3.18
C GLY A 114 8.41 10.54 3.26
N ILE A 115 9.21 10.66 2.18
CA ILE A 115 10.29 11.66 2.08
C ILE A 115 9.69 13.06 2.10
N VAL A 116 8.69 13.34 1.25
CA VAL A 116 8.03 14.65 1.17
C VAL A 116 7.44 15.04 2.52
N ASN A 117 6.74 14.13 3.20
CA ASN A 117 6.14 14.40 4.51
C ASN A 117 7.21 14.73 5.57
N LYS A 118 8.31 13.97 5.62
CA LYS A 118 9.43 14.23 6.55
C LYS A 118 10.20 15.51 6.25
N PHE A 119 10.26 15.94 4.99
CA PHE A 119 10.86 17.23 4.62
C PHE A 119 9.91 18.40 4.86
N LEU A 120 8.58 18.23 4.76
CA LEU A 120 7.60 19.30 5.02
C LEU A 120 7.28 19.50 6.50
N GLU A 121 7.27 18.43 7.31
CA GLU A 121 6.99 18.49 8.75
C GLU A 121 7.77 19.60 9.49
N PRO A 122 9.09 19.78 9.27
CA PRO A 122 9.88 20.82 9.93
C PRO A 122 9.59 22.24 9.45
N TYR A 123 9.18 22.42 8.19
CA TYR A 123 9.01 23.75 7.57
C TYR A 123 7.59 24.30 7.68
N ALA A 124 6.57 23.43 7.60
CA ALA A 124 5.16 23.82 7.56
C ALA A 124 4.42 23.55 8.88
N GLY A 125 4.99 22.75 9.79
CA GLY A 125 4.28 22.21 10.95
C GLY A 125 3.40 21.01 10.56
N ALA A 126 3.25 20.04 11.47
CA ALA A 126 2.66 18.73 11.20
C ALA A 126 1.25 18.79 10.57
N VAL A 127 0.44 19.78 10.94
CA VAL A 127 -0.95 19.93 10.47
C VAL A 127 -1.00 20.53 9.07
N LEU A 128 -0.33 21.67 8.86
CA LEU A 128 -0.27 22.35 7.56
C LEU A 128 0.45 21.50 6.51
N GLY A 129 1.51 20.77 6.89
CA GLY A 129 2.18 19.80 6.02
C GLY A 129 1.23 18.70 5.52
N LYS A 130 0.43 18.10 6.41
CA LYS A 130 -0.57 17.10 6.02
C LYS A 130 -1.64 17.67 5.09
N ILE A 131 -2.13 18.89 5.35
CA ILE A 131 -3.13 19.55 4.49
C ILE A 131 -2.57 19.80 3.08
N VAL A 132 -1.35 20.34 2.98
CA VAL A 132 -0.69 20.62 1.70
C VAL A 132 -0.48 19.34 0.90
N VAL A 133 0.00 18.26 1.54
CA VAL A 133 0.17 16.96 0.88
C VAL A 133 -1.17 16.41 0.39
N LEU A 134 -2.23 16.52 1.19
CA LEU A 134 -3.58 16.08 0.81
C LEU A 134 -4.08 16.85 -0.42
N VAL A 135 -3.95 18.18 -0.43
CA VAL A 135 -4.36 19.03 -1.57
C VAL A 135 -3.55 18.69 -2.83
N LEU A 136 -2.24 18.54 -2.71
CA LEU A 136 -1.38 18.14 -3.83
C LEU A 136 -1.80 16.79 -4.43
N ILE A 137 -2.21 15.85 -3.58
CA ILE A 137 -2.66 14.54 -4.05
C ILE A 137 -4.04 14.61 -4.69
N ILE A 138 -4.97 15.40 -4.15
CA ILE A 138 -6.26 15.65 -4.78
C ILE A 138 -6.06 16.25 -6.19
N LEU A 139 -5.17 17.24 -6.33
CA LEU A 139 -4.82 17.83 -7.63
C LEU A 139 -4.13 16.83 -8.56
N PHE A 140 -3.23 15.99 -8.01
CA PHE A 140 -2.55 14.95 -8.77
C PHE A 140 -3.53 13.89 -9.29
N ILE A 141 -4.46 13.43 -8.47
CA ILE A 141 -5.50 12.47 -8.85
C ILE A 141 -6.43 13.08 -9.90
N GLN A 142 -6.81 14.35 -9.78
CA GLN A 142 -7.59 15.03 -10.83
C GLN A 142 -6.87 15.01 -12.18
N LYS A 143 -5.55 15.21 -12.18
CA LYS A 143 -4.74 15.18 -13.42
C LYS A 143 -4.41 13.76 -13.90
N ARG A 144 -4.29 12.80 -12.99
CA ARG A 144 -3.91 11.39 -13.24
C ARG A 144 -4.75 10.46 -12.34
N PRO A 145 -6.02 10.18 -12.68
CA PRO A 145 -6.94 9.41 -11.83
C PRO A 145 -6.53 7.95 -11.64
N ARG A 146 -5.56 7.46 -12.40
CA ARG A 146 -5.08 6.07 -12.34
C ARG A 146 -3.82 5.88 -11.48
N GLY A 147 -3.34 6.94 -10.81
CA GLY A 147 -2.10 6.92 -10.01
C GLY A 147 -0.80 6.96 -10.84
N LEU A 148 0.35 6.86 -10.17
CA LEU A 148 1.68 6.83 -10.81
C LEU A 148 1.84 5.63 -11.75
N PHE A 149 1.33 4.45 -11.35
CA PHE A 149 1.42 3.23 -12.14
C PHE A 149 0.06 2.54 -12.29
N ALA A 150 -0.69 2.99 -13.28
CA ALA A 150 -1.96 2.38 -13.66
C ALA A 150 -1.79 0.91 -14.07
N LEU A 151 -2.62 0.02 -13.54
CA LEU A 151 -2.81 -1.31 -14.12
C LEU A 151 -3.31 -1.17 -15.56
N LYS A 152 -2.50 -1.59 -16.53
CA LYS A 152 -2.92 -1.84 -17.92
C LYS A 152 -3.79 -3.11 -17.95
N GLY A 153 -4.98 -3.03 -17.38
CA GLY A 153 -6.07 -3.96 -17.65
C GLY A 153 -6.96 -3.34 -18.72
N ARG A 154 -7.15 -4.04 -19.83
CA ARG A 154 -8.04 -3.70 -20.96
C ARG A 154 -9.53 -3.70 -20.54
N ALA A 155 -9.89 -2.95 -19.51
CA ALA A 155 -11.27 -2.80 -19.03
C ALA A 155 -11.80 -1.37 -19.26
N VAL A 156 -11.11 -0.59 -20.11
CA VAL A 156 -11.51 0.79 -20.48
C VAL A 156 -11.72 0.92 -22.00
N GLU A 157 -11.74 -0.19 -22.73
CA GLU A 157 -12.12 -0.23 -24.15
C GLU A 157 -13.41 -1.04 -24.37
N ALA A 158 -14.34 -0.96 -23.42
CA ALA A 158 -15.72 -1.43 -23.61
C ALA A 158 -16.69 -0.35 -23.14
#